data_AF-A0A345GUG6-F1
#
_entry.id   AF-A0A345GUG6-F1
#
_cell.length_a   1.000
_cell.length_b   1.000
_cell.length_c   1.000
_cell.angle_alpha   90.00
_cell.angle_beta   90.00
_cell.angle_gamma   90.00
#
_symmetry.space_group_name_H-M   'P 1'
#
loop_
_entity.id
_entity.type
_entity.pdbx_description
1 polymer ?
#
loop_
_entity_poly.entity_id
_entity_poly.type
_entity_poly.pdbx_seq_one_letter_code
_entity_poly.pdbx_strand_id
1 'polypeptide(L)'
;MGRKKKNIWTKKNIINVILFFGIIVVLLKINIYDKKKLANDSFKTVGVIEKLHPKKPIGKRSKDVIYFYFIKNDIVYHKILTKTVGVINNHKIKLNDCFELKVANSSNSIYELNLTKRIDTFIDKKLYQKHDYNSFIHRNKIERYIINSKSNKDKL
;
A
#
# COMPACT_ATOMS: atom_id res chain seq x y z
N MET A 1 -40.47 33.20 -14.01
CA MET A 1 -40.73 31.94 -13.27
C MET A 1 -39.65 31.73 -12.20
N GLY A 2 -39.93 32.03 -10.93
CA GLY A 2 -38.97 31.83 -9.84
C GLY A 2 -38.93 30.37 -9.38
N ARG A 3 -37.76 29.74 -9.37
CA ARG A 3 -37.58 28.38 -8.83
C ARG A 3 -37.74 28.43 -7.30
N LYS A 4 -38.76 27.76 -6.74
CA LYS A 4 -38.92 27.57 -5.29
C LYS A 4 -37.68 26.85 -4.73
N LYS A 5 -36.95 27.46 -3.78
CA LYS A 5 -35.88 26.80 -3.02
C LYS A 5 -36.51 25.66 -2.20
N LYS A 6 -36.24 24.41 -2.57
CA LYS A 6 -36.62 23.24 -1.75
C LYS A 6 -35.86 23.32 -0.42
N ASN A 7 -36.56 23.16 0.70
CA ASN A 7 -35.91 23.07 2.00
C ASN A 7 -35.17 21.72 2.10
N ILE A 8 -33.83 21.79 2.05
CA ILE A 8 -32.94 20.62 2.01
C ILE A 8 -32.89 19.93 3.38
N TRP A 9 -33.26 20.63 4.46
CA TRP A 9 -33.16 20.15 5.82
C TRP A 9 -34.42 19.40 6.27
N THR A 10 -34.59 18.19 5.74
CA THR A 10 -35.59 17.23 6.27
C THR A 10 -34.98 16.36 7.37
N LYS A 11 -35.80 15.82 8.28
CA LYS A 11 -35.34 14.89 9.35
C LYS A 11 -34.47 13.76 8.80
N LYS A 12 -34.82 13.21 7.62
CA LYS A 12 -34.06 12.16 6.93
C LYS A 12 -32.66 12.63 6.48
N ASN A 13 -32.56 13.85 5.96
CA ASN A 13 -31.27 14.41 5.52
C ASN A 13 -30.35 14.73 6.70
N ILE A 14 -30.90 15.19 7.83
CA ILE A 14 -30.14 15.42 9.06
C ILE A 14 -29.52 14.12 9.58
N ILE A 15 -30.30 13.03 9.64
CA ILE A 15 -29.82 11.71 10.06
C ILE A 15 -28.69 11.21 9.13
N ASN A 16 -28.86 11.34 7.81
CA ASN A 16 -27.83 10.93 6.85
C ASN A 16 -26.53 11.72 7.02
N VAL A 17 -26.60 13.03 7.28
CA VAL A 17 -25.43 13.86 7.54
C VAL A 17 -24.73 13.43 8.84
N ILE A 18 -25.47 13.19 9.92
CA ILE A 18 -24.91 12.70 11.19
C ILE A 18 -24.22 11.35 10.99
N LEU A 19 -24.85 10.42 10.28
CA LEU A 19 -24.29 9.10 9.99
C LEU A 19 -22.99 9.21 9.18
N PHE A 20 -22.98 10.07 8.16
CA PHE A 20 -21.82 10.32 7.32
C PHE A 20 -20.65 10.93 8.12
N PHE A 21 -20.92 11.92 8.97
CA PHE A 21 -19.91 12.49 9.87
C PHE A 21 -19.41 11.46 10.90
N GLY A 22 -20.29 10.62 11.43
CA GLY A 22 -19.93 9.52 12.33
C GLY A 22 -18.92 8.56 11.69
N ILE A 23 -19.17 8.14 10.43
CA ILE A 23 -18.24 7.29 9.67
C ILE A 23 -16.89 7.99 9.47
N ILE A 24 -16.89 9.28 9.13
CA ILE A 24 -15.66 10.05 8.94
C ILE A 24 -14.83 10.09 10.24
N VAL A 25 -15.47 10.35 11.39
CA VAL A 25 -14.78 10.40 12.69
C VAL A 25 -14.16 9.04 13.05
N VAL A 26 -14.87 7.94 12.79
CA VAL A 26 -14.33 6.59 13.00
C VAL A 26 -13.10 6.34 12.14
N LEU A 27 -13.17 6.66 10.84
CA LEU A 27 -12.03 6.50 9.92
C LEU A 27 -10.82 7.37 10.34
N LEU A 28 -11.06 8.60 10.81
CA LEU A 28 -10.00 9.46 11.33
C LEU A 28 -9.35 8.87 12.59
N LYS A 29 -10.14 8.32 13.53
CA LYS A 29 -9.60 7.67 14.73
C LYS A 29 -8.74 6.46 14.40
N ILE A 30 -9.14 5.62 13.43
CA ILE A 30 -8.34 4.48 12.97
C ILE A 30 -7.00 4.96 12.43
N ASN A 31 -6.98 5.96 11.55
CA ASN A 31 -5.73 6.52 11.02
C ASN A 31 -4.81 7.09 12.11
N ILE A 32 -5.38 7.77 13.11
CA ILE A 32 -4.60 8.31 14.25
C ILE A 32 -4.03 7.16 15.09
N TYR A 33 -4.82 6.12 15.33
CA TYR A 33 -4.39 4.94 16.08
C TYR A 33 -3.21 4.23 15.40
N ASP A 34 -3.30 4.00 14.09
CA ASP A 34 -2.23 3.38 13.31
C ASP A 34 -0.95 4.23 13.33
N LYS A 35 -1.08 5.55 13.18
CA LYS A 35 0.06 6.48 13.30
C LYS A 35 0.71 6.44 14.68
N LYS A 36 -0.09 6.41 15.75
CA LYS A 36 0.42 6.30 17.12
C LYS A 36 1.17 4.99 17.34
N LYS A 37 0.65 3.88 16.82
CA LYS A 37 1.36 2.58 16.87
C LYS A 37 2.70 2.61 16.15
N LEU A 38 2.74 3.19 14.95
CA LEU A 38 4.00 3.33 14.21
C LEU A 38 5.02 4.25 14.93
N ALA A 39 4.54 5.26 15.66
CA ALA A 39 5.41 6.16 16.40
C ALA A 39 5.99 5.52 17.68
N ASN A 40 5.17 4.77 18.42
CA ASN A 40 5.51 4.30 19.76
C ASN A 40 6.05 2.86 19.81
N ASP A 41 5.67 2.02 18.84
CA ASP A 41 5.95 0.58 18.85
C ASP A 41 6.14 0.04 17.42
N SER A 42 7.19 0.52 16.75
CA SER A 42 7.55 0.06 15.41
C SER A 42 8.90 -0.62 15.35
N PHE A 43 8.95 -1.62 14.48
CA PHE A 43 10.16 -2.24 13.99
C PHE A 43 10.58 -1.55 12.69
N LYS A 44 11.83 -1.12 12.62
CA LYS A 44 12.44 -0.58 11.41
C LYS A 44 13.06 -1.73 10.62
N THR A 45 12.75 -1.79 9.34
CA THR A 45 13.26 -2.79 8.39
C THR A 45 13.37 -2.16 7.01
N VAL A 46 13.63 -2.98 6.00
CA VAL A 46 13.78 -2.58 4.61
C VAL A 46 12.64 -3.17 3.78
N GLY A 47 11.98 -2.32 3.01
CA GLY A 47 11.03 -2.73 1.99
C GLY A 47 11.70 -2.81 0.62
N VAL A 48 11.64 -3.97 -0.02
CA VAL A 48 12.24 -4.23 -1.34
C VAL A 48 11.15 -4.23 -2.40
N ILE A 49 11.31 -3.41 -3.45
CA ILE A 49 10.33 -3.33 -4.54
C ILE A 49 10.41 -4.59 -5.41
N GLU A 50 9.32 -5.34 -5.51
CA GLU A 50 9.27 -6.57 -6.32
C GLU A 50 8.56 -6.40 -7.65
N LYS A 51 7.60 -5.46 -7.72
CA LYS A 51 6.81 -5.21 -8.94
C LYS A 51 6.19 -3.83 -8.92
N LEU A 52 6.16 -3.19 -10.08
CA LEU A 52 5.60 -1.85 -10.27
C LEU A 52 4.51 -1.89 -11.35
N HIS A 53 3.40 -1.22 -11.07
CA HIS A 53 2.26 -1.05 -11.98
C HIS A 53 1.88 0.44 -12.02
N PRO A 54 2.59 1.26 -12.82
CA PRO A 54 2.27 2.67 -12.96
C PRO A 54 0.92 2.87 -13.66
N LYS A 55 0.19 3.93 -13.30
CA LYS A 55 -1.08 4.33 -13.93
C LYS A 55 -2.13 3.20 -14.05
N LYS A 56 -2.16 2.26 -13.11
CA LYS A 56 -3.13 1.16 -13.12
C LYS A 56 -4.55 1.69 -12.93
N PRO A 57 -5.53 1.31 -13.78
CA PRO A 57 -6.92 1.68 -13.59
C PRO A 57 -7.49 1.00 -12.33
N ILE A 58 -8.06 1.80 -11.42
CA ILE A 58 -8.74 1.34 -10.19
C ILE A 58 -10.04 2.15 -10.03
N GLY A 59 -11.15 1.55 -10.46
CA GLY A 59 -12.44 2.25 -10.53
C GLY A 59 -12.38 3.39 -11.55
N LYS A 60 -12.86 4.58 -11.17
CA LYS A 60 -12.87 5.77 -12.05
C LYS A 60 -11.53 6.52 -12.14
N ARG A 61 -10.49 6.08 -11.41
CA ARG A 61 -9.21 6.76 -11.34
C ARG A 61 -8.06 5.80 -11.61
N SER A 62 -6.99 6.30 -12.19
CA SER A 62 -5.72 5.57 -12.23
C SER A 62 -4.94 5.79 -10.94
N LYS A 63 -4.13 4.81 -10.54
CA LYS A 63 -3.23 4.88 -9.39
C LYS A 63 -1.93 4.17 -9.69
N ASP A 64 -0.86 4.58 -9.01
CA ASP A 64 0.39 3.85 -9.05
C ASP A 64 0.34 2.74 -8.00
N VAL A 65 0.61 1.50 -8.43
CA VAL A 65 0.59 0.33 -7.55
C VAL A 65 2.00 -0.23 -7.43
N ILE A 66 2.47 -0.29 -6.19
CA ILE A 66 3.81 -0.72 -5.81
C ILE A 66 3.66 -2.00 -4.99
N TYR A 67 4.21 -3.09 -5.50
CA TYR A 67 4.35 -4.34 -4.76
C TYR A 67 5.73 -4.37 -4.15
N PHE A 68 5.80 -4.68 -2.87
CA PHE A 68 7.06 -4.76 -2.14
C PHE A 68 6.98 -5.87 -1.11
N TYR A 69 8.13 -6.36 -0.68
CA TYR A 69 8.22 -7.28 0.43
C TYR A 69 9.17 -6.77 1.51
N PHE A 70 9.03 -7.30 2.71
CA PHE A 70 9.97 -7.12 3.80
C PHE A 70 10.11 -8.41 4.60
N ILE A 71 11.16 -8.49 5.41
CA ILE A 71 11.42 -9.65 6.26
C ILE A 71 11.20 -9.26 7.71
N LYS A 72 10.51 -10.13 8.45
CA LYS A 72 10.36 -10.06 9.90
C LYS A 72 10.22 -11.48 10.43
N ASN A 73 11.00 -11.85 11.45
CA ASN A 73 10.98 -13.18 12.07
C ASN A 73 11.11 -14.33 11.06
N ASP A 74 12.08 -14.25 10.14
CA ASP A 74 12.35 -15.23 9.08
C ASP A 74 11.19 -15.50 8.10
N ILE A 75 10.20 -14.61 8.07
CA ILE A 75 9.07 -14.67 7.15
C ILE A 75 9.14 -13.46 6.21
N VAL A 76 8.95 -13.73 4.91
CA VAL A 76 8.84 -12.71 3.88
C VAL A 76 7.38 -12.28 3.76
N TYR A 77 7.09 -11.03 4.08
CA TYR A 77 5.74 -10.46 3.98
C TYR A 77 5.60 -9.65 2.69
N HIS A 78 4.71 -10.08 1.81
CA HIS A 78 4.40 -9.41 0.54
C HIS A 78 3.23 -8.44 0.70
N LYS A 79 3.46 -7.17 0.39
CA LYS A 79 2.48 -6.07 0.56
C LYS A 79 2.27 -5.28 -0.73
N ILE A 80 1.12 -4.62 -0.79
CA ILE A 80 0.70 -3.77 -1.90
C ILE A 80 0.48 -2.36 -1.37
N LEU A 81 1.24 -1.42 -1.87
CA LEU A 81 1.07 0.00 -1.62
C LEU A 81 0.46 0.66 -2.85
N THR A 82 -0.63 1.40 -2.64
CA THR A 82 -1.29 2.15 -3.71
C THR A 82 -1.12 3.64 -3.45
N LYS A 83 -0.62 4.38 -4.43
CA LYS A 83 -0.37 5.83 -4.36
C LYS A 83 -1.07 6.57 -5.50
N THR A 84 -1.09 7.90 -5.40
CA THR A 84 -1.52 8.76 -6.51
C THR A 84 -0.62 8.52 -7.73
N VAL A 85 -1.17 8.77 -8.92
CA VAL A 85 -0.41 8.65 -10.17
C VAL A 85 0.79 9.59 -10.14
N GLY A 86 1.92 9.11 -10.64
CA GLY A 86 3.15 9.88 -10.80
C GLY A 86 4.14 9.66 -9.67
N VAL A 87 3.76 9.03 -8.56
CA VAL A 87 4.70 8.77 -7.44
C VAL A 87 5.86 7.89 -7.88
N ILE A 88 5.60 6.84 -8.68
CA ILE A 88 6.66 5.94 -9.19
C ILE A 88 7.65 6.72 -10.05
N ASN A 89 7.15 7.57 -10.95
CA ASN A 89 7.98 8.32 -11.88
C ASN A 89 8.73 9.46 -11.19
N ASN A 90 8.05 10.23 -10.34
CA ASN A 90 8.63 11.38 -9.63
C ASN A 90 9.76 10.96 -8.69
N HIS A 91 9.61 9.80 -8.02
CA HIS A 91 10.65 9.25 -7.14
C HIS A 91 11.60 8.30 -7.88
N LYS A 92 11.48 8.17 -9.21
CA LYS A 92 12.29 7.30 -10.08
C LYS A 92 12.41 5.85 -9.55
N ILE A 93 11.33 5.31 -8.99
CA ILE A 93 11.34 4.00 -8.31
C ILE A 93 11.57 2.89 -9.34
N LYS A 94 12.51 2.00 -9.05
CA LYS A 94 12.85 0.84 -9.88
C LYS A 94 12.59 -0.47 -9.14
N LEU A 95 12.60 -1.56 -9.90
CA LEU A 95 12.57 -2.91 -9.34
C LEU A 95 13.83 -3.15 -8.51
N ASN A 96 13.69 -3.89 -7.42
CA ASN A 96 14.74 -4.19 -6.44
C ASN A 96 15.30 -2.97 -5.69
N ASP A 97 14.77 -1.77 -5.92
CA ASP A 97 15.06 -0.63 -5.05
C ASP A 97 14.63 -0.98 -3.61
N CYS A 98 15.46 -0.58 -2.66
CA CYS A 98 15.24 -0.82 -1.24
C CYS A 98 14.98 0.51 -0.53
N PHE A 99 13.98 0.53 0.35
CA PHE A 99 13.54 1.75 1.04
C PHE A 99 13.36 1.50 2.54
N GLU A 100 13.51 2.55 3.34
CA GLU A 100 13.21 2.49 4.77
C GLU A 100 11.73 2.11 4.97
N LEU A 101 11.48 1.07 5.77
CA LEU A 101 10.14 0.60 6.11
C LEU A 101 9.98 0.58 7.63
N LYS A 102 8.91 1.18 8.13
CA LYS A 102 8.45 0.97 9.50
C LYS A 102 7.25 0.05 9.50
N VAL A 103 7.23 -0.92 10.39
CA VAL A 103 6.12 -1.86 10.58
C VAL A 103 5.76 -1.87 12.05
N ALA A 104 4.47 -1.82 12.40
CA ALA A 104 4.07 -1.93 13.79
C ALA A 104 4.46 -3.32 14.36
N ASN A 105 4.94 -3.39 15.59
CA ASN A 105 5.28 -4.68 16.19
C ASN A 105 4.03 -5.56 16.35
N SER A 106 2.94 -4.95 16.82
CA SER A 106 1.64 -5.60 17.01
C SER A 106 0.94 -6.07 15.72
N SER A 107 1.30 -5.56 14.54
CA SER A 107 0.64 -5.94 13.29
C SER A 107 1.49 -5.65 12.05
N ASN A 108 1.65 -6.67 11.21
CA ASN A 108 2.37 -6.58 9.94
C ASN A 108 1.56 -5.87 8.83
N SER A 109 0.30 -5.55 9.08
CA SER A 109 -0.56 -4.81 8.14
C SER A 109 -0.49 -3.30 8.31
N ILE A 110 0.04 -2.83 9.44
CA ILE A 110 0.26 -1.40 9.70
C ILE A 110 1.73 -1.11 9.42
N TYR A 111 1.98 -0.38 8.33
CA TYR A 111 3.33 -0.08 7.88
C TYR A 111 3.42 1.27 7.17
N GLU A 112 4.64 1.81 7.12
CA GLU A 112 4.98 3.04 6.41
C GLU A 112 6.27 2.84 5.61
N LEU A 113 6.14 2.76 4.28
CA LEU A 113 7.26 2.67 3.36
C LEU A 113 7.69 4.07 2.92
N ASN A 114 8.91 4.46 3.24
CA ASN A 114 9.44 5.78 2.93
C ASN A 114 10.13 5.81 1.56
N LEU A 115 9.36 6.21 0.54
CA LEU A 115 9.83 6.26 -0.86
C LEU A 115 10.84 7.38 -1.16
N THR A 116 11.16 8.25 -0.19
CA THR A 116 12.20 9.28 -0.36
C THR A 116 13.56 8.83 0.18
N LYS A 117 13.58 7.84 1.08
CA LYS A 117 14.80 7.31 1.68
C LYS A 117 15.12 5.94 1.12
N ARG A 118 15.93 5.92 0.06
CA ARG A 118 16.53 4.69 -0.47
C ARG A 118 17.62 4.18 0.48
N ILE A 119 17.75 2.87 0.54
CA ILE A 119 18.77 2.18 1.32
C ILE A 119 19.53 1.30 0.35
N ASP A 120 20.86 1.40 0.37
CA ASP A 120 21.74 0.56 -0.44
C ASP A 120 21.98 -0.78 0.29
N THR A 121 20.95 -1.62 0.35
CA THR A 121 21.04 -2.96 0.93
C THR A 121 20.46 -3.96 -0.05
N PHE A 122 21.20 -5.03 -0.31
CA PHE A 122 20.70 -6.14 -1.12
C PHE A 122 20.05 -7.18 -0.20
N ILE A 123 18.78 -7.44 -0.42
CA ILE A 123 18.01 -8.46 0.27
C ILE A 123 17.39 -9.36 -0.80
N ASP A 124 17.62 -10.67 -0.70
CA ASP A 124 16.95 -11.66 -1.55
C ASP A 124 15.97 -12.49 -0.72
N LYS A 125 14.68 -12.36 -1.04
CA LYS A 125 13.61 -13.17 -0.44
C LYS A 125 13.78 -14.68 -0.62
N LYS A 126 14.55 -15.15 -1.62
CA LYS A 126 14.78 -16.59 -1.84
C LYS A 126 15.54 -17.29 -0.72
N LEU A 127 16.24 -16.53 0.13
CA LEU A 127 16.95 -17.06 1.28
C LEU A 127 15.99 -17.52 2.40
N TYR A 128 14.70 -17.21 2.28
CA TYR A 128 13.68 -17.48 3.28
C TYR A 128 12.68 -18.50 2.75
N GLN A 129 12.32 -19.48 3.59
CA GLN A 129 11.39 -20.54 3.19
C GLN A 129 9.92 -20.10 3.31
N LYS A 130 9.63 -19.23 4.28
CA LYS A 130 8.26 -18.84 4.63
C LYS A 130 7.90 -17.52 3.98
N HIS A 131 6.80 -17.52 3.23
CA HIS A 131 6.27 -16.34 2.55
C HIS A 131 4.80 -16.14 2.92
N ASP A 132 4.47 -14.93 3.39
CA ASP A 132 3.11 -14.51 3.68
C ASP A 132 2.65 -13.47 2.64
N TYR A 133 1.50 -13.74 2.01
CA TYR A 133 0.93 -12.91 0.98
C TYR A 133 -0.42 -12.37 1.43
N ASN A 134 -0.70 -11.11 1.13
CA ASN A 134 -2.03 -10.53 1.41
C ASN A 134 -3.22 -11.36 0.89
N SER A 135 -3.07 -12.12 -0.20
CA SER A 135 -4.08 -13.08 -0.70
C SER A 135 -3.49 -14.08 -1.70
N PHE A 136 -4.23 -15.14 -2.01
CA PHE A 136 -3.86 -16.09 -3.07
C PHE A 136 -3.73 -15.42 -4.45
N ILE A 137 -4.63 -14.48 -4.76
CA ILE A 137 -4.57 -13.69 -6.01
C ILE A 137 -3.30 -12.83 -6.05
N HIS A 138 -2.87 -12.31 -4.90
CA HIS A 138 -1.65 -11.54 -4.78
C HIS A 138 -0.42 -12.40 -5.08
N ARG A 139 -0.34 -13.59 -4.47
CA ARG A 139 0.69 -14.59 -4.73
C ARG A 139 0.82 -14.90 -6.23
N ASN A 140 -0.29 -15.28 -6.87
CA ASN A 140 -0.29 -15.61 -8.30
C ASN A 140 0.20 -14.45 -9.19
N LYS A 141 -0.13 -13.20 -8.82
CA LYS A 141 0.33 -12.02 -9.57
C LYS A 141 1.84 -11.77 -9.46
N ILE A 142 2.44 -12.10 -8.32
CA ILE A 142 3.88 -12.00 -8.11
C ILE A 142 4.60 -13.14 -8.82
N GLU A 143 4.16 -14.38 -8.62
CA GLU A 143 4.79 -15.57 -9.21
C GLU A 143 4.78 -15.50 -10.75
N ARG A 144 3.64 -15.18 -11.37
CA ARG A 144 3.56 -15.00 -12.84
C ARG A 144 4.49 -13.89 -13.35
N TYR A 145 4.64 -12.81 -12.59
CA TYR A 145 5.55 -11.73 -12.97
C TYR A 145 7.01 -12.19 -12.97
N ILE A 146 7.41 -12.94 -11.94
CA ILE A 146 8.75 -13.51 -11.84
C ILE A 146 9.03 -14.43 -13.04
N ILE A 147 8.09 -15.33 -13.36
CA ILE A 147 8.22 -16.25 -14.51
C ILE A 147 8.40 -15.48 -15.82
N ASN A 148 7.54 -14.50 -16.09
CA ASN A 148 7.61 -13.70 -17.31
C ASN A 148 8.90 -12.86 -17.38
N SER A 149 9.38 -12.35 -16.24
CA SER A 149 10.62 -11.58 -16.19
C SER A 149 11.87 -12.41 -16.46
N LYS A 150 11.86 -13.72 -16.13
CA LYS A 150 12.93 -14.66 -16.48
C LYS A 150 12.88 -15.00 -17.97
N SER A 151 11.70 -15.34 -18.48
CA SER A 151 11.51 -15.68 -19.90
C SER A 151 11.95 -14.57 -20.87
N ASN A 152 11.83 -13.30 -20.48
CA ASN A 152 12.31 -12.17 -21.29
C ASN A 152 13.82 -11.91 -21.16
N LYS A 153 14.50 -12.40 -20.11
CA LYS A 153 15.96 -12.30 -19.99
C LYS A 153 16.66 -13.36 -20.85
N ASP A 154 16.05 -14.53 -21.03
CA ASP A 154 16.61 -15.64 -21.80
C ASP A 154 16.42 -15.47 -23.33
N LYS A 155 15.87 -14.34 -23.78
CA LYS A 155 15.59 -14.01 -25.19
C LYS A 155 16.43 -12.84 -25.72
N LEU A 156 17.38 -12.34 -24.94
CA LEU A 156 18.36 -11.31 -25.29
C LEU A 156 19.76 -11.94 -25.28
#